data_AF-A0A956F362-F1
#
_entry.id   AF-A0A956F362-F1
#
_cell.length_a   1.000
_cell.length_b   1.000
_cell.length_c   1.000
_cell.angle_alpha   90.00
_cell.angle_beta   90.00
_cell.angle_gamma   90.00
#
_symmetry.space_group_name_H-M   'P 1'
#
loop_
_entity.id
_entity.type
_entity.pdbx_description
1 polymer ?
#
loop_
_entity_poly.entity_id
_entity_poly.type
_entity_poly.pdbx_seq_one_letter_code
_entity_poly.pdbx_strand_id
1 'polypeptide(L)'
;MSSLAPGLLIAAPPLGDPNFDRSVVLLAQHGPDGAFGWIINGRDVMTLEDLLERADIGDTRVDTDGAVRIGGPVSQEQVWLIYRTEEKLPDIDGQFEVCEGVTATASRKILEAVAEGKMPPSLFGLVGYAGWAPSQLEDEIRAGAWLPTDVDASLVFDVSRD
;
A
#
# COMPACT_ATOMS: atom_id res chain seq x y z
N MET A 1 -24.01 4.91 6.55
CA MET A 1 -23.30 3.67 6.19
C MET A 1 -22.03 3.64 7.02
N SER A 2 -21.66 2.49 7.58
CA SER A 2 -20.36 2.32 8.23
C SER A 2 -19.25 2.49 7.19
N SER A 3 -18.12 3.07 7.58
CA SER A 3 -16.93 3.15 6.73
C SER A 3 -16.43 1.73 6.40
N LEU A 4 -15.96 1.51 5.17
CA LEU A 4 -15.25 0.28 4.76
C LEU A 4 -13.75 0.37 5.05
N ALA A 5 -13.25 1.57 5.35
CA ALA A 5 -11.86 1.81 5.71
C ALA A 5 -11.71 1.95 7.24
N PRO A 6 -10.59 1.47 7.82
CA PRO A 6 -9.58 0.65 7.15
C PRO A 6 -10.11 -0.77 6.87
N GLY A 7 -9.65 -1.39 5.78
CA GLY A 7 -10.09 -2.74 5.40
C GLY A 7 -9.33 -3.29 4.21
N LEU A 8 -9.65 -4.53 3.83
CA LEU A 8 -9.19 -5.15 2.59
C LEU A 8 -10.35 -5.33 1.62
N LEU A 9 -10.08 -5.12 0.34
CA LEU A 9 -10.99 -5.50 -0.76
C LEU A 9 -10.36 -6.63 -1.55
N ILE A 10 -11.07 -7.75 -1.65
CA ILE A 10 -10.64 -8.91 -2.43
C ILE A 10 -11.41 -8.93 -3.75
N ALA A 11 -10.71 -8.91 -4.87
CA ALA A 11 -11.33 -8.97 -6.19
C ALA A 11 -12.02 -10.32 -6.42
N ALA A 12 -13.31 -10.28 -6.79
CA ALA A 12 -14.06 -11.47 -7.16
C ALA A 12 -13.83 -11.83 -8.64
N PRO A 13 -13.57 -13.10 -9.02
CA PRO A 13 -13.50 -13.49 -10.42
C PRO A 13 -14.89 -13.57 -11.08
N PRO A 14 -15.13 -13.00 -12.28
CA PRO A 14 -14.28 -12.07 -13.03
C PRO A 14 -14.69 -10.61 -12.81
N LEU A 15 -13.79 -9.82 -12.21
CA LEU A 15 -13.93 -8.36 -12.01
C LEU A 15 -13.94 -7.57 -13.33
N GLY A 16 -13.48 -8.18 -14.43
CA GLY A 16 -13.50 -7.59 -15.77
C GLY A 16 -12.43 -6.52 -16.04
N ASP A 17 -11.93 -5.84 -14.99
CA ASP A 17 -10.79 -4.94 -15.09
C ASP A 17 -9.45 -5.70 -14.91
N PRO A 18 -8.58 -5.74 -15.94
CA PRO A 18 -7.30 -6.44 -15.86
C PRO A 18 -6.33 -5.84 -14.83
N ASN A 19 -6.50 -4.58 -14.42
CA ASN A 19 -5.63 -3.96 -13.40
C ASN A 19 -5.87 -4.56 -12.00
N PHE A 20 -7.04 -5.16 -11.78
CA PHE A 20 -7.48 -5.63 -10.47
C PHE A 20 -7.74 -7.14 -10.44
N ASP A 21 -7.39 -7.87 -11.50
CA ASP A 21 -7.55 -9.33 -11.52
C ASP A 21 -6.77 -9.98 -10.37
N ARG A 22 -7.48 -10.74 -9.53
CA ARG A 22 -6.93 -11.41 -8.33
C ARG A 22 -6.20 -10.44 -7.37
N SER A 23 -6.58 -9.16 -7.39
CA SER A 23 -5.98 -8.15 -6.52
C SER A 23 -6.57 -8.16 -5.11
N VAL A 24 -5.74 -7.77 -4.15
CA VAL A 24 -6.10 -7.44 -2.78
C VAL A 24 -5.72 -5.98 -2.56
N VAL A 25 -6.71 -5.14 -2.26
CA VAL A 25 -6.51 -3.71 -2.01
C VAL A 25 -6.57 -3.46 -0.51
N LEU A 26 -5.53 -2.83 0.04
CA LEU A 26 -5.56 -2.18 1.35
C LEU A 26 -6.28 -0.85 1.23
N LEU A 27 -7.50 -0.78 1.74
CA LEU A 27 -8.34 0.41 1.72
C LEU A 27 -8.02 1.31 2.92
N ALA A 28 -7.50 2.50 2.65
CA ALA A 28 -7.08 3.45 3.68
C ALA A 28 -8.11 4.55 3.97
N GLN A 29 -8.91 4.92 2.98
CA GLN A 29 -9.97 5.91 3.14
C GLN A 29 -11.23 5.49 2.40
N HIS A 30 -12.38 5.76 3.01
CA HIS A 30 -13.69 5.55 2.43
C HIS A 30 -14.70 6.54 3.02
N GLY A 31 -15.33 7.34 2.17
CA GLY A 31 -16.28 8.35 2.63
C GLY A 31 -17.05 9.01 1.48
N PRO A 32 -17.77 10.11 1.77
CA PRO A 32 -18.60 10.81 0.78
C PRO A 32 -17.84 11.32 -0.45
N ASP A 33 -16.54 11.61 -0.29
CA ASP A 33 -15.68 12.12 -1.36
C ASP A 33 -15.05 10.99 -2.20
N GLY A 34 -15.34 9.73 -1.88
CA GLY A 34 -14.81 8.55 -2.57
C GLY A 34 -14.00 7.64 -1.66
N ALA A 35 -13.16 6.80 -2.29
CA ALA A 35 -12.34 5.83 -1.59
C ALA A 35 -10.92 5.78 -2.14
N PHE A 36 -9.97 5.36 -1.32
CA PHE A 36 -8.56 5.34 -1.67
C PHE A 36 -7.83 4.20 -0.96
N GLY A 37 -6.95 3.52 -1.69
CA GLY A 37 -6.15 2.42 -1.17
C GLY A 37 -5.07 1.97 -2.14
N TRP A 38 -4.39 0.87 -1.83
CA TRP A 38 -3.38 0.28 -2.70
C TRP A 38 -3.53 -1.21 -2.86
N ILE A 39 -3.27 -1.70 -4.07
CA ILE A 39 -3.04 -3.11 -4.34
C ILE A 39 -1.77 -3.54 -3.59
N ILE A 40 -1.90 -4.43 -2.60
CA ILE A 40 -0.77 -4.90 -1.80
C ILE A 40 -0.15 -6.19 -2.35
N ASN A 41 -0.82 -6.83 -3.31
CA ASN A 41 -0.34 -8.03 -4.03
C ASN A 41 -0.10 -7.82 -5.52
N GLY A 42 0.17 -6.58 -5.91
CA GLY A 42 0.60 -6.27 -7.26
C GLY A 42 1.96 -6.91 -7.56
N ARG A 43 2.25 -7.08 -8.84
CA ARG A 43 3.56 -7.57 -9.29
C ARG A 43 4.68 -6.64 -8.85
N ASP A 44 5.83 -7.23 -8.52
CA ASP A 44 7.05 -6.47 -8.26
C ASP A 44 7.49 -5.75 -9.56
N VAL A 45 8.02 -4.54 -9.39
CA VAL A 45 8.52 -3.69 -10.49
C VAL A 45 9.98 -3.28 -10.31
N MET A 46 10.44 -3.21 -9.07
CA MET A 46 11.84 -2.92 -8.71
C MET A 46 12.09 -3.34 -7.25
N THR A 47 13.35 -3.44 -6.88
CA THR A 47 13.75 -3.61 -5.47
C THR A 47 13.69 -2.27 -4.72
N LEU A 48 13.75 -2.31 -3.39
CA LEU A 48 13.97 -1.08 -2.60
C LEU A 48 15.34 -0.44 -2.87
N GLU A 49 16.37 -1.24 -3.16
CA GLU A 49 17.69 -0.72 -3.54
C GLU A 49 17.60 0.11 -4.82
N ASP A 50 16.94 -0.41 -5.86
CA ASP A 50 16.70 0.33 -7.11
C ASP A 50 15.91 1.64 -6.87
N LEU A 51 14.99 1.64 -5.90
CA LEU A 51 14.21 2.82 -5.54
C LEU A 51 15.09 3.88 -4.86
N LEU A 52 16.00 3.47 -3.97
CA LEU A 52 16.95 4.36 -3.31
C LEU A 52 17.91 5.00 -4.31
N GLU A 53 18.44 4.20 -5.24
CA GLU A 53 19.29 4.71 -6.33
C GLU A 53 18.53 5.74 -7.18
N ARG A 54 17.29 5.45 -7.59
CA ARG A 54 16.44 6.38 -8.35
C ARG A 54 16.12 7.66 -7.56
N ALA A 55 16.04 7.57 -6.25
CA ALA A 55 15.80 8.70 -5.37
C ALA A 55 17.09 9.49 -5.05
N ASP A 56 18.25 9.09 -5.57
CA ASP A 56 19.56 9.67 -5.26
C ASP A 56 19.87 9.62 -3.75
N ILE A 57 19.55 8.48 -3.11
CA ILE A 57 19.73 8.22 -1.67
C ILE A 57 20.74 7.09 -1.51
N GLY A 58 22.02 7.45 -1.55
CA GLY A 58 23.14 6.58 -1.18
C GLY A 58 23.36 5.39 -2.11
N ASP A 59 24.52 4.74 -1.91
CA ASP A 59 24.91 3.47 -2.56
C ASP A 59 24.93 2.37 -1.48
N THR A 60 23.89 2.36 -0.66
CA THR A 60 23.82 1.50 0.53
C THR A 60 23.04 0.25 0.19
N ARG A 61 23.72 -0.92 0.27
CA ARG A 61 23.03 -2.22 0.30
C ARG A 61 22.05 -2.21 1.45
N VAL A 62 20.79 -2.43 1.16
CA VAL A 62 19.77 -2.54 2.20
C VAL A 62 19.59 -4.01 2.48
N ASP A 63 19.77 -4.41 3.74
CA ASP A 63 19.48 -5.77 4.19
C ASP A 63 17.96 -5.94 4.39
N THR A 64 17.20 -5.73 3.32
CA THR A 64 15.75 -5.92 3.30
C THR A 64 15.33 -6.61 2.02
N ASP A 65 14.48 -7.63 2.17
CA ASP A 65 13.81 -8.30 1.05
C ASP A 65 12.61 -7.48 0.52
N GLY A 66 12.47 -6.22 0.93
CA GLY A 66 11.34 -5.38 0.55
C GLY A 66 11.36 -5.06 -0.95
N ALA A 67 10.27 -5.44 -1.62
CA ALA A 67 10.02 -5.13 -3.02
C ALA A 67 9.21 -3.84 -3.18
N VAL A 68 9.31 -3.22 -4.36
CA VAL A 68 8.38 -2.21 -4.80
C VAL A 68 7.42 -2.82 -5.81
N ARG A 69 6.11 -2.64 -5.58
CA ARG A 69 5.04 -3.26 -6.37
C ARG A 69 4.14 -2.21 -7.02
N ILE A 70 3.34 -2.66 -7.97
CA ILE A 70 2.21 -1.85 -8.47
C ILE A 70 1.15 -1.75 -7.38
N GLY A 71 0.96 -0.54 -6.84
CA GLY A 71 -0.08 -0.20 -5.87
C GLY A 71 -1.39 0.24 -6.51
N GLY A 72 -1.39 0.56 -7.81
CA GLY A 72 -2.60 0.80 -8.59
C GLY A 72 -2.36 1.53 -9.90
N PRO A 73 -3.43 1.81 -10.66
CA PRO A 73 -3.32 2.42 -11.98
C PRO A 73 -3.15 3.94 -11.94
N VAL A 74 -3.46 4.60 -10.82
CA VAL A 74 -3.45 6.08 -10.72
C VAL A 74 -2.09 6.56 -10.19
N SER A 75 -1.54 7.61 -10.79
CA SER A 75 -0.29 8.28 -10.38
C SER A 75 0.89 7.33 -10.15
N GLN A 76 1.23 6.51 -11.14
CA GLN A 76 2.31 5.52 -11.04
C GLN A 76 3.71 6.12 -10.84
N GLU A 77 3.87 7.43 -10.97
CA GLU A 77 5.05 8.20 -10.56
C GLU A 77 5.16 8.40 -9.05
N GLN A 78 4.05 8.28 -8.31
CA GLN A 78 4.03 8.45 -6.86
C GLN A 78 4.41 7.14 -6.17
N VAL A 79 5.34 7.23 -5.22
CA VAL A 79 5.78 6.09 -4.40
C VAL A 79 5.23 6.23 -2.99
N TRP A 80 4.67 5.15 -2.48
CA TRP A 80 4.23 4.98 -1.11
C TRP A 80 5.07 3.91 -0.44
N LEU A 81 5.45 4.14 0.81
CA LEU A 81 6.10 3.16 1.65
C LEU A 81 5.10 2.71 2.71
N ILE A 82 4.88 1.40 2.77
CA ILE A 82 4.02 0.74 3.76
C ILE A 82 4.93 0.00 4.71
N TYR A 83 4.78 0.25 6.01
CA TYR A 83 5.63 -0.39 7.02
C TYR A 83 4.90 -0.66 8.32
N ARG A 84 5.39 -1.66 9.04
CA ARG A 84 4.87 -2.03 10.35
C ARG A 84 5.47 -1.15 11.43
N THR A 85 4.65 -0.45 12.20
CA THR A 85 5.10 0.29 13.39
C THR A 85 3.97 0.43 14.40
N GLU A 86 4.33 0.45 15.68
CA GLU A 86 3.39 0.72 16.79
C GLU A 86 3.21 2.23 17.01
N GLU A 87 4.24 3.02 16.70
CA GLU A 87 4.23 4.47 16.87
C GLU A 87 4.81 5.17 15.63
N LYS A 88 4.38 6.40 15.36
CA LYS A 88 4.94 7.19 14.27
C LYS A 88 6.43 7.44 14.51
N LEU A 89 7.22 7.26 13.46
CA LEU A 89 8.66 7.51 13.53
C LEU A 89 8.93 9.02 13.68
N PRO A 90 9.90 9.43 14.50
CA PRO A 90 10.27 10.84 14.61
C PRO A 90 10.81 11.36 13.27
N ASP A 91 10.66 12.66 13.04
CA ASP A 91 11.21 13.40 11.89
C ASP A 91 10.71 13.00 10.49
N ILE A 92 9.79 12.03 10.37
CA ILE A 92 9.17 11.63 9.10
C ILE A 92 7.81 12.32 8.93
N ASP A 93 7.73 13.18 7.93
CA ASP A 93 6.49 13.89 7.61
C ASP A 93 5.46 12.99 6.91
N GLY A 94 4.19 13.38 6.94
CA GLY A 94 3.14 12.74 6.13
C GLY A 94 2.81 11.29 6.50
N GLN A 95 3.23 10.82 7.68
CA GLN A 95 2.84 9.51 8.19
C GLN A 95 1.36 9.50 8.59
N PHE A 96 0.61 8.58 8.01
CA PHE A 96 -0.74 8.26 8.46
C PHE A 96 -0.83 6.77 8.76
N GLU A 97 -1.43 6.50 9.91
CA GLU A 97 -1.77 5.15 10.33
C GLU A 97 -3.00 4.71 9.55
N VAL A 98 -2.90 3.57 8.86
CA VAL A 98 -4.03 2.96 8.16
C VAL A 98 -4.86 2.17 9.18
N CYS A 99 -4.19 1.29 9.93
CA CYS A 99 -4.73 0.58 11.07
C CYS A 99 -3.59 0.29 12.05
N GLU A 100 -3.92 -0.31 13.20
CA GLU A 100 -2.93 -0.76 14.19
C GLU A 100 -1.83 -1.60 13.51
N GLY A 101 -0.57 -1.20 13.71
CA GLY A 101 0.59 -1.88 13.12
C GLY A 101 0.79 -1.64 11.62
N VAL A 102 0.03 -0.78 10.94
CA VAL A 102 0.20 -0.48 9.51
C VAL A 102 0.25 1.04 9.29
N THR A 103 1.42 1.55 8.91
CA THR A 103 1.61 2.97 8.57
C THR A 103 2.01 3.11 7.12
N ALA A 104 1.55 4.21 6.51
CA ALA A 104 1.89 4.57 5.15
C ALA A 104 2.41 6.01 5.07
N THR A 105 3.34 6.26 4.15
CA THR A 105 3.87 7.60 3.86
C THR A 105 4.38 7.68 2.42
N ALA A 106 4.34 8.88 1.85
CA ALA A 106 5.03 9.22 0.60
C ALA A 106 6.28 10.09 0.85
N SER A 107 6.69 10.25 2.11
CA SER A 107 7.83 11.09 2.48
C SER A 107 9.16 10.44 2.10
N ARG A 108 10.01 11.17 1.37
CA ARG A 108 11.37 10.73 1.02
C ARG A 108 12.23 10.43 2.26
N LYS A 109 11.96 11.05 3.41
CA LYS A 109 12.73 10.83 4.64
C LYS A 109 12.68 9.39 5.15
N ILE A 110 11.63 8.64 4.82
CA ILE A 110 11.59 7.21 5.14
C ILE A 110 12.69 6.44 4.38
N LEU A 111 12.96 6.82 3.12
CA LEU A 111 13.99 6.19 2.29
C LEU A 111 15.39 6.54 2.82
N GLU A 112 15.59 7.76 3.32
CA GLU A 112 16.82 8.15 4.01
C GLU A 112 17.03 7.29 5.28
N ALA A 113 15.98 7.06 6.07
CA ALA A 113 16.04 6.15 7.21
C ALA A 113 16.33 4.69 6.80
N VAL A 114 15.86 4.25 5.62
CA VAL A 114 16.20 2.95 5.02
C VAL A 114 17.69 2.85 4.75
N ALA A 115 18.25 3.86 4.08
CA ALA A 115 19.68 3.90 3.76
C ALA A 115 20.57 4.01 5.01
N GLU A 116 20.05 4.48 6.14
CA GLU A 116 20.75 4.54 7.43
C GLU A 116 20.57 3.27 8.28
N GLY A 117 19.78 2.29 7.83
CA GLY A 117 19.50 1.06 8.58
C GLY A 117 18.59 1.25 9.80
N LYS A 118 17.79 2.33 9.84
CA LYS A 118 16.91 2.69 10.98
C LYS A 118 15.45 2.27 10.77
N MET A 119 15.23 1.13 10.11
CA MET A 119 13.90 0.79 9.62
C MET A 119 13.11 -0.16 10.51
N PRO A 120 11.77 -0.06 10.44
CA PRO A 120 10.92 -1.08 11.00
C PRO A 120 11.14 -2.43 10.30
N PRO A 121 10.88 -3.56 10.99
CA PRO A 121 11.24 -4.90 10.52
C PRO A 121 10.50 -5.34 9.25
N SER A 122 9.40 -4.68 8.89
CA SER A 122 8.60 -5.00 7.70
C SER A 122 8.29 -3.73 6.94
N LEU A 123 8.81 -3.62 5.71
CA LEU A 123 8.57 -2.50 4.82
C LEU A 123 8.52 -2.97 3.36
N PHE A 124 7.62 -2.39 2.57
CA PHE A 124 7.63 -2.51 1.12
C PHE A 124 7.16 -1.22 0.45
N GLY A 125 7.49 -1.07 -0.83
CA GLY A 125 7.08 0.08 -1.63
C GLY A 125 5.90 -0.23 -2.54
N LEU A 126 5.10 0.78 -2.85
CA LEU A 126 4.00 0.73 -3.81
C LEU A 126 4.08 1.92 -4.76
N VAL A 127 3.96 1.69 -6.06
CA VAL A 127 3.83 2.75 -7.07
C VAL A 127 2.37 2.95 -7.48
N GLY A 128 1.93 4.19 -7.48
CA GLY A 128 0.53 4.54 -7.71
C GLY A 128 -0.42 4.04 -6.65
N TYR A 129 -1.72 4.22 -6.89
CA TYR A 129 -2.79 3.85 -5.98
C TYR A 129 -4.08 3.50 -6.73
N ALA A 130 -5.03 2.93 -6.01
CA ALA A 130 -6.40 2.69 -6.46
C ALA A 130 -7.33 3.73 -5.82
N GLY A 131 -8.14 4.37 -6.65
CA GLY A 131 -9.07 5.42 -6.24
C GLY A 131 -10.45 5.17 -6.80
N TRP A 132 -11.46 5.49 -5.99
CA TRP A 132 -12.87 5.40 -6.36
C TRP A 132 -13.50 6.78 -6.24
N ALA A 133 -14.29 7.15 -7.25
CA ALA A 133 -15.16 8.30 -7.17
C ALA A 133 -16.25 8.09 -6.09
N PRO A 134 -16.94 9.16 -5.64
CA PRO A 134 -18.07 9.04 -4.72
C PRO A 134 -19.06 7.95 -5.15
N SER A 135 -19.45 7.09 -4.20
CA SER A 135 -20.39 5.97 -4.38
C SER A 135 -19.93 4.83 -5.31
N GLN A 136 -18.81 4.97 -6.03
CA GLN A 136 -18.36 3.98 -7.00
C GLN A 136 -18.00 2.64 -6.35
N LEU A 137 -17.28 2.66 -5.23
CA LEU A 137 -16.88 1.44 -4.53
C LEU A 137 -18.11 0.66 -4.04
N GLU A 138 -19.12 1.35 -3.52
CA GLU A 138 -20.35 0.72 -3.05
C GLU A 138 -21.15 0.11 -4.21
N ASP A 139 -21.19 0.76 -5.37
CA ASP A 139 -21.82 0.21 -6.57
C ASP A 139 -21.08 -1.03 -7.09
N GLU A 140 -19.74 -1.01 -7.08
CA GLU A 140 -18.92 -2.16 -7.43
C GLU A 140 -19.16 -3.34 -6.46
N ILE A 141 -19.19 -3.09 -5.15
CA ILE A 141 -19.53 -4.12 -4.14
C ILE A 141 -20.94 -4.69 -4.39
N ARG A 142 -21.94 -3.84 -4.67
CA ARG A 142 -23.30 -4.30 -5.01
C ARG A 142 -23.33 -5.15 -6.28
N ALA A 143 -22.46 -4.85 -7.24
CA ALA A 143 -22.28 -5.64 -8.46
C ALA A 143 -21.49 -6.94 -8.24
N GLY A 144 -20.98 -7.19 -7.03
CA GLY A 144 -20.22 -8.39 -6.69
C GLY A 144 -18.76 -8.34 -7.13
N ALA A 145 -18.23 -7.15 -7.43
CA ALA A 145 -16.86 -6.93 -7.86
C ALA A 145 -15.83 -7.17 -6.73
N TRP A 146 -16.20 -6.77 -5.52
CA TRP A 146 -15.32 -6.77 -4.35
C TRP A 146 -15.96 -7.50 -3.17
N LEU A 147 -15.11 -8.19 -2.41
CA LEU A 147 -15.44 -8.78 -1.12
C LEU A 147 -14.69 -7.99 -0.03
N PRO A 148 -15.37 -7.09 0.70
CA PRO A 148 -14.76 -6.38 1.81
C PRO A 148 -14.50 -7.30 3.00
N THR A 149 -13.35 -7.13 3.65
CA THR A 149 -13.00 -7.82 4.90
C THR A 149 -12.16 -6.92 5.79
N ASP A 150 -12.08 -7.25 7.08
CA ASP A 150 -11.28 -6.49 8.03
C ASP A 150 -9.78 -6.64 7.70
N VAL A 151 -9.01 -5.63 8.06
CA VAL A 151 -7.55 -5.65 7.91
C VAL A 151 -6.87 -5.85 9.25
N ASP A 152 -5.82 -6.65 9.25
CA ASP A 152 -4.83 -6.73 10.31
C ASP A 152 -3.41 -6.72 9.73
N ALA A 153 -2.42 -6.30 10.53
CA ALA A 153 -1.05 -6.17 10.06
C ALA A 153 -0.43 -7.50 9.60
N SER A 154 -0.91 -8.65 10.06
CA SER A 154 -0.39 -9.95 9.63
C SER A 154 -0.80 -10.27 8.19
N LEU A 155 -2.01 -9.89 7.77
CA LEU A 155 -2.45 -10.00 6.38
C LEU A 155 -1.67 -9.09 5.42
N VAL A 156 -1.11 -8.00 5.92
CA VAL A 156 -0.32 -7.06 5.11
C VAL A 156 1.13 -7.52 4.95
N PHE A 157 1.75 -8.05 6.02
CA PHE A 157 3.19 -8.29 6.06
C PHE A 157 3.60 -9.78 6.17
N ASP A 158 2.77 -10.65 6.75
CA ASP A 158 3.18 -12.00 7.17
C ASP A 158 2.67 -13.13 6.24
N VAL A 159 2.01 -12.77 5.13
CA VAL A 159 1.49 -13.72 4.15
C VAL A 159 2.59 -14.11 3.16
N SER A 160 2.92 -15.42 3.11
CA SER A 160 3.84 -15.93 2.09
C SER A 160 3.28 -15.74 0.69
N ARG A 161 4.16 -15.49 -0.27
CA ARG A 161 3.81 -15.19 -1.68
C ARG A 161 4.25 -16.28 -2.65
N ASP A 162 4.54 -17.49 -2.13
CA ASP A 162 4.94 -18.69 -2.88
C ASP A 162 3.85 -19.24 -3.83
#